data_AF-A0A1H7RW52-F1
#
_entry.id   AF-A0A1H7RW52-F1
#
_cell.length_a   1.000
_cell.length_b   1.000
_cell.length_c   1.000
_cell.angle_alpha   90.00
_cell.angle_beta   90.00
_cell.angle_gamma   90.00
#
_symmetry.space_group_name_H-M   'P 1'
#
loop_
_entity.id
_entity.type
_entity.pdbx_description
1 polymer ?
#
loop_
_entity_poly.entity_id
_entity_poly.type
_entity_poly.pdbx_seq_one_letter_code
_entity_poly.pdbx_strand_id
1 'polypeptide(L)'
;MARAEEYADEYRGRLHDLSWFMRVLNESIARRANAEDKVRGRFWEGRFKSQALLDEQALLAAMSYVDLNPIRAGVCEGLEDSTHTSIARRLSQPQEEATATQVGEALPEREDDRPPLLHKTNTDAPTDPAIISGIFNSEVLREERVLRSLQPAPLMPFDGTGRFEAGIPFSWPDYVELTQTLGRCVHPSKRGRIPEGTPKLLQRLGMGTETFIAHAFDLFHSFGSAIGAPASLVDLAARRQCRYMRGIRTARDMFGQDLLAAS
;
A
#
# COMPACT_ATOMS: atom_id res chain seq x y z
N MET A 1 30.77 23.95 4.74
CA MET A 1 29.99 23.13 5.70
C MET A 1 28.54 23.58 5.76
N ALA A 2 28.23 24.87 6.00
CA ALA A 2 26.86 25.40 6.04
C ALA A 2 25.94 25.00 4.84
N ARG A 3 26.45 25.07 3.61
CA ARG A 3 25.67 24.73 2.41
C ARG A 3 25.32 23.24 2.29
N ALA A 4 26.15 22.36 2.86
CA ALA A 4 25.88 20.92 2.88
C ALA A 4 24.81 20.57 3.92
N GLU A 5 24.80 21.27 5.05
CA GLU A 5 23.76 21.15 6.10
C GLU A 5 22.41 21.66 5.58
N GLU A 6 22.41 22.80 4.89
CA GLU A 6 21.22 23.35 4.22
C GLU A 6 20.59 22.36 3.23
N TYR A 7 21.40 21.75 2.37
CA TYR A 7 20.91 20.70 1.46
C TYR A 7 20.41 19.46 2.21
N ALA A 8 21.11 19.02 3.27
CA ALA A 8 20.69 17.87 4.04
C ALA A 8 19.31 18.09 4.69
N ASP A 9 19.06 19.29 5.23
CA ASP A 9 17.78 19.63 5.84
C ASP A 9 16.66 19.73 4.80
N GLU A 10 16.94 20.29 3.63
CA GLU A 10 16.01 20.30 2.50
C GLU A 10 15.65 18.87 2.06
N TYR A 11 16.63 17.99 1.90
CA TYR A 11 16.38 16.60 1.50
C TYR A 11 15.61 15.82 2.56
N ARG A 12 15.91 16.01 3.85
CA ARG A 12 15.12 15.41 4.94
C ARG A 12 13.67 15.85 4.89
N GLY A 13 13.42 17.15 4.72
CA GLY A 13 12.06 17.68 4.57
C GLY A 13 11.31 17.02 3.42
N ARG A 14 11.97 16.88 2.26
CA ARG A 14 11.40 16.24 1.06
C ARG A 14 11.14 14.74 1.23
N LEU A 15 12.02 14.01 1.94
CA LEU A 15 11.88 12.57 2.17
C LEU A 15 10.72 12.23 3.11
N HIS A 16 10.33 13.15 4.00
CA HIS A 16 9.18 12.99 4.88
C HIS A 16 7.86 13.54 4.30
N ASP A 17 7.89 14.19 3.14
CA ASP A 17 6.70 14.74 2.49
C ASP A 17 6.19 13.81 1.37
N LEU A 18 5.13 13.05 1.68
CA LEU A 18 4.47 12.18 0.72
C LEU A 18 3.95 12.95 -0.51
N SER A 19 3.50 14.20 -0.35
CA SER A 19 3.02 15.02 -1.47
C SER A 19 4.15 15.39 -2.40
N TRP A 20 5.32 15.70 -1.85
CA TRP A 20 6.53 15.94 -2.63
C TRP A 20 6.94 14.69 -3.40
N PHE A 21 7.00 13.53 -2.73
CA PHE A 21 7.31 12.25 -3.36
C PHE A 21 6.34 11.93 -4.50
N MET A 22 5.03 11.99 -4.25
CA MET A 22 4.01 11.70 -5.25
C MET A 22 4.03 12.70 -6.42
N ARG A 23 4.36 13.97 -6.16
CA ARG A 23 4.53 14.97 -7.22
C ARG A 23 5.66 14.58 -8.17
N VAL A 24 6.83 14.26 -7.63
CA VAL A 24 8.00 13.85 -8.44
C VAL A 24 7.70 12.56 -9.20
N LEU A 25 7.12 11.57 -8.53
CA LEU A 25 6.75 10.29 -9.14
C LEU A 25 5.76 10.47 -10.30
N ASN A 26 4.61 11.09 -10.02
CA ASN A 26 3.53 11.24 -10.98
C ASN A 26 3.93 12.11 -12.18
N GLU A 27 4.67 13.19 -11.93
CA GLU A 27 5.17 14.06 -12.99
C GLU A 27 6.12 13.32 -13.93
N SER A 28 7.07 12.55 -13.36
CA SER A 28 8.02 11.78 -14.15
C SER A 28 7.34 10.75 -15.06
N ILE A 29 6.30 10.07 -14.56
CA ILE A 29 5.54 9.07 -15.32
C ILE A 29 4.72 9.78 -16.41
N ALA A 30 3.99 10.84 -16.06
CA ALA A 30 3.12 11.57 -16.99
C ALA A 30 3.89 12.16 -18.18
N ARG A 31 5.05 12.78 -17.92
CA ARG A 31 5.89 13.34 -18.99
C ARG A 31 6.37 12.26 -19.95
N ARG A 32 6.79 11.10 -19.42
CA ARG A 32 7.34 10.00 -20.21
C ARG A 32 6.26 9.29 -21.03
N ALA A 33 5.13 8.93 -20.41
CA ALA A 33 4.03 8.28 -21.12
C ALA A 33 3.46 9.17 -22.25
N ASN A 34 3.29 10.48 -22.00
CA ASN A 34 2.89 11.41 -23.05
C ASN A 34 3.90 11.50 -24.20
N ALA A 35 5.20 11.44 -23.90
CA ALA A 35 6.26 11.46 -24.91
C ALA A 35 6.27 10.16 -25.74
N GLU A 36 6.08 9.01 -25.10
CA GLU A 36 5.98 7.69 -25.74
C GLU A 36 4.81 7.63 -26.72
N ASP A 37 3.62 8.07 -26.28
CA ASP A 37 2.40 8.10 -27.10
C ASP A 37 2.35 9.29 -28.08
N LYS A 38 3.34 10.18 -28.05
CA LYS A 38 3.41 11.43 -28.83
C LYS A 38 2.18 12.33 -28.64
N VAL A 39 1.59 12.31 -27.45
CA VAL A 39 0.44 13.13 -27.07
C VAL A 39 0.84 14.26 -26.12
N ARG A 40 -0.06 15.21 -25.93
CA ARG A 40 0.06 16.28 -24.93
C ARG A 40 -1.22 16.31 -24.10
N GLY A 41 -1.10 16.62 -22.81
CA GLY A 41 -2.26 16.79 -21.96
C GLY A 41 -2.08 16.18 -20.58
N ARG A 42 -3.19 16.03 -19.86
CA ARG A 42 -3.23 15.41 -18.54
C ARG A 42 -3.16 13.89 -18.68
N PHE A 43 -2.17 13.28 -18.03
CA PHE A 43 -2.05 11.83 -17.92
C PHE A 43 -2.87 11.27 -16.75
N TRP A 44 -2.84 11.96 -15.61
CA TRP A 44 -3.58 11.57 -14.40
C TRP A 44 -4.95 12.26 -14.32
N GLU A 45 -5.96 11.54 -13.81
CA GLU A 45 -7.33 12.04 -13.63
C GLU A 45 -7.41 13.15 -12.57
N GLY A 46 -6.58 13.09 -11.52
CA GLY A 46 -6.63 14.05 -10.42
C GLY A 46 -5.50 13.93 -9.40
N ARG A 47 -5.74 14.44 -8.19
CA ARG A 47 -4.81 14.35 -7.06
C ARG A 47 -4.83 12.94 -6.47
N PHE A 48 -3.69 12.49 -5.96
CA PHE A 48 -3.63 11.26 -5.18
C PHE A 48 -4.45 11.40 -3.89
N LYS A 49 -4.95 10.28 -3.38
CA LYS A 49 -5.58 10.19 -2.05
C LYS A 49 -4.58 9.60 -1.07
N SER A 50 -4.55 10.15 0.15
CA SER A 50 -3.81 9.58 1.27
C SER A 50 -4.76 9.46 2.46
N GLN A 51 -4.93 8.24 2.95
CA GLN A 51 -5.83 7.92 4.05
C GLN A 51 -5.07 7.07 5.06
N ALA A 52 -5.07 7.50 6.32
CA ALA A 52 -4.42 6.76 7.40
C ALA A 52 -5.26 5.53 7.77
N LEU A 53 -4.65 4.35 7.84
CA LEU A 53 -5.26 3.14 8.38
C LEU A 53 -4.97 3.11 9.88
N LEU A 54 -6.01 3.15 10.71
CA LEU A 54 -5.84 3.40 12.15
C LEU A 54 -5.76 2.13 13.01
N ASP A 55 -6.21 1.00 12.48
CA ASP A 55 -6.32 -0.26 13.21
C ASP A 55 -6.29 -1.48 12.27
N GLU A 56 -6.32 -2.67 12.87
CA GLU A 56 -6.31 -3.95 12.16
C GLU A 56 -7.51 -4.11 11.22
N GLN A 57 -8.70 -3.61 11.59
CA GLN A 57 -9.87 -3.66 10.73
C GLN A 57 -9.65 -2.87 9.44
N ALA A 58 -9.12 -1.65 9.55
CA ALA A 58 -8.77 -0.82 8.41
C ALA A 58 -7.67 -1.45 7.55
N LEU A 59 -6.65 -2.04 8.19
CA LEU A 59 -5.57 -2.73 7.50
C LEU A 59 -6.10 -3.93 6.70
N LEU A 60 -6.90 -4.79 7.31
CA LEU A 60 -7.49 -5.95 6.66
C LEU A 60 -8.35 -5.53 5.47
N ALA A 61 -9.22 -4.53 5.66
CA ALA A 61 -10.08 -4.00 4.60
C ALA A 61 -9.28 -3.44 3.42
N ALA A 62 -8.22 -2.67 3.68
CA ALA A 62 -7.37 -2.10 2.64
C ALA A 62 -6.59 -3.19 1.88
N MET A 63 -6.03 -4.16 2.59
CA MET A 63 -5.32 -5.29 1.97
C MET A 63 -6.24 -6.10 1.06
N SER A 64 -7.41 -6.52 1.58
CA SER A 64 -8.40 -7.26 0.79
C SER A 64 -8.91 -6.45 -0.41
N TYR A 65 -9.11 -5.13 -0.27
CA TYR A 65 -9.47 -4.28 -1.40
C TYR A 65 -8.42 -4.35 -2.52
N VAL A 66 -7.15 -4.17 -2.18
CA VAL A 66 -6.05 -4.13 -3.15
C VAL A 66 -5.89 -5.47 -3.87
N ASP A 67 -5.84 -6.57 -3.11
CA ASP A 67 -5.62 -7.90 -3.67
C ASP A 67 -6.81 -8.38 -4.52
N LEU A 68 -8.03 -7.89 -4.24
CA LEU A 68 -9.25 -8.23 -5.00
C LEU A 68 -9.56 -7.27 -6.15
N ASN A 69 -8.85 -6.15 -6.29
CA ASN A 69 -9.12 -5.18 -7.35
C ASN A 69 -9.10 -5.81 -8.76
N PRO A 70 -8.12 -6.65 -9.13
CA PRO A 70 -8.09 -7.25 -10.48
C PRO A 70 -9.26 -8.21 -10.75
N ILE A 71 -9.70 -8.96 -9.74
CA ILE A 71 -10.89 -9.82 -9.82
C ILE A 71 -12.15 -8.97 -9.98
N ARG A 72 -12.29 -7.90 -9.18
CA ARG A 72 -13.44 -6.98 -9.26
C ARG A 72 -13.50 -6.27 -10.62
N ALA A 73 -12.35 -5.95 -11.20
CA ALA A 73 -12.24 -5.37 -12.54
C ALA A 73 -12.50 -6.38 -13.67
N GLY A 74 -12.65 -7.68 -13.36
CA GLY A 74 -12.83 -8.75 -14.36
C GLY A 74 -11.57 -9.05 -15.17
N VAL A 75 -10.39 -8.66 -14.68
CA VAL A 75 -9.08 -8.92 -15.32
C VAL A 75 -8.57 -10.32 -14.99
N CYS A 76 -8.97 -10.87 -13.84
CA CYS A 76 -8.53 -12.16 -13.32
C CYS A 76 -9.72 -12.96 -12.78
N GLU A 77 -9.67 -14.28 -12.89
CA GLU A 77 -10.69 -15.19 -12.34
C GLU A 77 -10.34 -15.64 -10.91
N GLY A 78 -9.03 -15.82 -10.62
CA GLY A 78 -8.49 -16.21 -9.32
C GLY A 78 -7.46 -15.22 -8.75
N LEU A 79 -6.99 -15.51 -7.54
CA LEU A 79 -5.97 -14.69 -6.86
C LEU A 79 -4.57 -14.95 -7.44
N GLU A 80 -4.34 -16.18 -7.87
CA GLU A 80 -3.14 -16.67 -8.54
C GLU A 80 -2.86 -15.96 -9.88
N ASP A 81 -3.91 -15.58 -10.61
CA ASP A 81 -3.81 -14.92 -11.92
C ASP A 81 -3.49 -13.42 -11.81
N SER A 82 -3.52 -12.88 -10.60
CA SER A 82 -3.41 -11.46 -10.31
C SER A 82 -1.94 -11.01 -10.24
N THR A 83 -1.23 -11.09 -11.37
CA THR A 83 0.25 -11.02 -11.50
C THR A 83 0.92 -9.84 -10.77
N HIS A 84 0.22 -8.73 -10.58
CA HIS A 84 0.76 -7.50 -9.98
C HIS A 84 0.26 -7.24 -8.56
N THR A 85 -0.18 -8.26 -7.83
CA THR A 85 -0.65 -8.15 -6.44
C THR A 85 0.27 -8.84 -5.45
N SER A 86 0.16 -8.44 -4.18
CA SER A 86 0.96 -9.02 -3.10
C SER A 86 0.55 -10.47 -2.82
N ILE A 87 -0.76 -10.78 -2.92
CA ILE A 87 -1.27 -12.14 -2.68
C ILE A 87 -0.78 -13.13 -3.73
N ALA A 88 -0.78 -12.79 -5.02
CA ALA A 88 -0.29 -13.67 -6.08
C ALA A 88 1.20 -13.99 -5.90
N ARG A 89 2.00 -12.97 -5.53
CA ARG A 89 3.42 -13.17 -5.21
C ARG A 89 3.61 -14.10 -4.01
N ARG A 90 2.78 -13.98 -2.96
CA ARG A 90 2.87 -14.88 -1.79
C ARG A 90 2.42 -16.30 -2.09
N LEU A 91 1.40 -16.48 -2.93
CA LEU A 91 0.92 -17.81 -3.33
C LEU A 91 1.95 -18.58 -4.19
N SER A 92 2.76 -17.85 -4.97
CA SER A 92 3.81 -18.42 -5.82
C SER A 92 5.14 -18.67 -5.10
N GLN A 93 5.33 -18.11 -3.91
CA GLN A 93 6.54 -18.31 -3.10
C GLN A 93 6.27 -19.31 -1.97
N PRO A 94 7.18 -20.28 -1.71
CA PRO A 94 7.11 -21.06 -0.49
C PRO A 94 7.11 -20.12 0.71
N GLN A 95 6.17 -20.29 1.64
CA GLN A 95 6.26 -19.59 2.92
C GLN A 95 7.41 -20.19 3.71
N GLU A 96 8.53 -19.48 3.78
CA GLU A 96 9.46 -19.68 4.88
C GLU A 96 8.73 -19.23 6.15
N GLU A 97 8.44 -20.18 7.05
CA GLU A 97 8.00 -19.83 8.40
C GLU A 97 9.02 -18.85 8.97
N ALA A 98 8.57 -17.66 9.36
CA ALA A 98 9.45 -16.61 9.85
C ALA A 98 10.15 -17.09 11.14
N THR A 99 11.32 -17.71 11.00
CA THR A 99 12.27 -17.82 12.10
C THR A 99 12.81 -16.43 12.39
N ALA A 100 12.90 -16.08 13.67
CA ALA A 100 13.16 -14.74 14.21
C ALA A 100 14.47 -14.05 13.77
N THR A 101 15.21 -14.61 12.83
CA THR A 101 16.57 -14.19 12.47
C THR A 101 16.62 -13.18 11.31
N GLN A 102 15.55 -12.96 10.52
CA GLN A 102 15.66 -12.23 9.24
C GLN A 102 14.91 -10.89 9.12
N VAL A 103 14.42 -10.30 10.21
CA VAL A 103 13.76 -8.96 10.14
C VAL A 103 14.73 -7.81 10.47
N GLY A 104 15.98 -8.11 10.86
CA GLY A 104 16.95 -7.12 11.34
C GLY A 104 18.14 -6.82 10.43
N GLU A 105 18.36 -7.56 9.33
CA GLU A 105 19.45 -7.22 8.42
C GLU A 105 18.99 -6.11 7.48
N ALA A 106 19.52 -4.90 7.71
CA ALA A 106 19.50 -3.82 6.75
C ALA A 106 19.86 -4.38 5.37
N LEU A 107 19.08 -4.00 4.34
CA LEU A 107 19.37 -4.34 2.95
C LEU A 107 20.87 -4.14 2.70
N PRO A 108 21.62 -5.16 2.24
CA PRO A 108 23.04 -4.98 1.95
C PRO A 108 23.15 -3.85 0.93
N GLU A 109 23.89 -2.78 1.25
CA GLU A 109 24.16 -1.69 0.33
C GLU A 109 24.77 -2.27 -0.95
N ARG A 110 24.01 -2.31 -2.04
CA ARG A 110 24.51 -2.74 -3.36
C ARG A 110 25.19 -1.57 -4.05
N GLU A 111 26.29 -1.82 -4.76
CA GLU A 111 26.97 -0.79 -5.56
C GLU A 111 26.03 -0.12 -6.58
N ASP A 112 25.01 -0.83 -7.07
CA ASP A 112 23.99 -0.31 -8.00
C ASP A 112 22.89 0.53 -7.35
N ASP A 113 22.69 0.40 -6.03
CA ASP A 113 21.76 1.23 -5.24
C ASP A 113 22.45 2.48 -4.70
N ARG A 114 23.78 2.55 -4.83
CA ARG A 114 24.55 3.75 -4.57
C ARG A 114 24.18 4.75 -5.68
N PRO A 115 23.61 5.93 -5.36
CA PRO A 115 23.41 6.96 -6.38
C PRO A 115 24.75 7.16 -7.08
N PRO A 116 24.78 7.31 -8.42
CA PRO A 116 26.03 7.30 -9.19
C PRO A 116 26.99 8.24 -8.49
N LEU A 117 28.05 7.67 -7.90
CA LEU A 117 29.06 8.48 -7.25
C LEU A 117 29.58 9.40 -8.34
N LEU A 118 29.36 10.70 -8.14
CA LEU A 118 30.02 11.76 -8.88
C LEU A 118 31.48 11.33 -8.98
N HIS A 119 31.86 10.94 -10.19
CA HIS A 119 33.21 10.53 -10.51
C HIS A 119 34.06 11.72 -10.10
N LYS A 120 34.85 11.54 -9.05
CA LYS A 120 35.75 12.55 -8.52
C LYS A 120 36.85 12.78 -9.55
N THR A 121 36.55 13.55 -10.59
CA THR A 121 37.56 14.39 -11.19
C THR A 121 37.70 15.57 -10.23
N ASN A 122 38.78 15.56 -9.44
CA ASN A 122 39.22 16.71 -8.67
C ASN A 122 39.17 17.95 -9.57
N THR A 123 38.29 18.88 -9.25
CA THR A 123 38.51 20.30 -8.89
C THR A 123 37.18 21.00 -9.20
N ASP A 124 36.66 21.73 -8.21
CA ASP A 124 35.38 22.45 -8.22
C ASP A 124 34.11 21.60 -8.07
N ALA A 125 33.53 21.65 -6.87
CA ALA A 125 32.24 21.06 -6.56
C ALA A 125 31.16 21.61 -7.52
N PRO A 126 30.41 20.75 -8.23
CA PRO A 126 29.34 21.22 -9.10
C PRO A 126 28.22 21.78 -8.22
N THR A 127 28.19 23.10 -8.12
CA THR A 127 27.20 23.88 -7.36
C THR A 127 25.98 24.20 -8.25
N ASP A 128 25.94 23.64 -9.46
CA ASP A 128 24.93 23.91 -10.46
C ASP A 128 23.66 23.06 -10.20
N PRO A 129 22.50 23.69 -9.92
CA PRO A 129 21.22 23.02 -9.74
C PRO A 129 20.83 22.10 -10.91
N ALA A 130 21.36 22.33 -12.11
CA ALA A 130 21.12 21.50 -13.29
C ALA A 130 21.72 20.08 -13.17
N ILE A 131 22.84 19.91 -12.46
CA ILE A 131 23.50 18.60 -12.29
C ILE A 131 22.75 17.73 -11.27
N ILE A 132 22.21 18.35 -10.21
CA ILE A 132 21.32 17.67 -9.25
C ILE A 132 20.00 17.26 -9.92
N SER A 133 19.49 18.08 -10.84
CA SER A 133 18.38 17.69 -11.72
C SER A 133 18.74 16.50 -12.61
N GLY A 134 20.01 16.38 -13.01
CA GLY A 134 20.55 15.30 -13.85
C GLY A 134 20.46 13.89 -13.24
N ILE A 135 20.69 13.75 -11.93
CA ILE A 135 20.65 12.45 -11.23
C ILE A 135 19.21 11.89 -11.16
N PHE A 136 18.21 12.78 -11.07
CA PHE A 136 16.80 12.42 -11.15
C PHE A 136 16.26 12.40 -12.59
N ASN A 137 17.02 12.93 -13.56
CA ASN A 137 16.79 12.82 -15.00
C ASN A 137 17.38 11.52 -15.56
N SER A 138 17.01 10.37 -15.00
CA SER A 138 16.98 9.16 -15.82
C SER A 138 15.84 9.33 -16.84
N GLU A 139 16.09 10.12 -17.88
CA GLU A 139 15.13 10.44 -18.95
C GLU A 139 14.61 9.18 -19.67
N VAL A 140 15.29 8.06 -19.49
CA VAL A 140 14.93 6.75 -20.02
C VAL A 140 14.35 5.88 -18.90
N LEU A 141 13.12 5.38 -19.07
CA LEU A 141 12.63 4.26 -18.26
C LEU A 141 13.57 3.08 -18.49
N ARG A 142 14.06 2.47 -17.40
CA ARG A 142 14.83 1.23 -17.52
C ARG A 142 13.95 0.22 -18.28
N GLU A 143 14.52 -0.39 -19.30
CA GLU A 143 13.81 -1.39 -20.10
C GLU A 143 13.25 -2.50 -19.19
N GLU A 144 12.13 -3.07 -19.58
CA GLU A 144 11.44 -4.08 -18.76
C GLU A 144 12.36 -5.25 -18.37
N ARG A 145 13.28 -5.65 -19.25
CA ARG A 145 14.29 -6.68 -18.96
C ARG A 145 15.18 -6.31 -17.77
N VAL A 146 15.57 -5.04 -17.65
CA VAL A 146 16.41 -4.52 -16.57
C VAL A 146 15.60 -4.44 -15.28
N LEU A 147 14.34 -4.01 -15.37
CA LEU A 147 13.45 -3.97 -14.20
C LEU A 147 13.18 -5.38 -13.65
N ARG A 148 12.97 -6.37 -14.54
CA ARG A 148 12.77 -7.78 -14.17
C ARG A 148 13.99 -8.42 -13.54
N SER A 149 15.20 -7.91 -13.80
CA SER A 149 16.42 -8.40 -13.15
C SER A 149 16.67 -7.79 -11.78
N LEU A 150 15.96 -6.70 -11.41
CA LEU A 150 16.10 -6.12 -10.07
C LEU A 150 15.50 -7.06 -9.03
N GLN A 151 16.18 -7.17 -7.89
CA GLN A 151 15.63 -7.92 -6.77
C GLN A 151 14.40 -7.20 -6.22
N PRO A 152 13.22 -7.86 -6.18
CA PRO A 152 12.04 -7.25 -5.61
C PRO A 152 12.22 -7.06 -4.11
N ALA A 153 11.77 -5.91 -3.58
CA ALA A 153 11.70 -5.71 -2.14
C ALA A 153 10.92 -6.87 -1.48
N PRO A 154 11.39 -7.39 -0.33
CA PRO A 154 10.68 -8.43 0.40
C PRO A 154 9.31 -7.91 0.86
N LEU A 155 8.31 -8.80 0.86
CA LEU A 155 6.99 -8.46 1.41
C LEU A 155 7.03 -8.62 2.92
N MET A 156 6.40 -7.68 3.65
CA MET A 156 6.28 -7.78 5.10
C MET A 156 5.65 -9.14 5.51
N PRO A 157 6.22 -9.87 6.48
CA PRO A 157 5.71 -11.18 6.85
C PRO A 157 4.34 -11.08 7.53
N PHE A 158 3.56 -12.17 7.45
CA PHE A 158 2.36 -12.34 8.28
C PHE A 158 2.77 -12.87 9.65
N ASP A 159 2.25 -12.24 10.70
CA ASP A 159 2.47 -12.59 12.09
C ASP A 159 1.17 -12.48 12.89
N GLY A 160 0.43 -13.58 12.99
CA GLY A 160 -0.74 -13.67 13.86
C GLY A 160 -0.40 -13.74 15.36
N THR A 161 0.88 -13.82 15.73
CA THR A 161 1.32 -13.97 17.12
C THR A 161 1.75 -12.64 17.77
N GLY A 162 1.95 -11.58 16.97
CA GLY A 162 2.41 -10.28 17.44
C GLY A 162 3.82 -10.30 18.05
N ARG A 163 4.65 -11.27 17.65
CA ARG A 163 6.03 -11.44 18.14
C ARG A 163 7.02 -10.55 17.39
N PHE A 164 6.70 -10.16 16.16
CA PHE A 164 7.53 -9.28 15.36
C PHE A 164 7.12 -7.82 15.57
N GLU A 165 8.10 -6.92 15.70
CA GLU A 165 7.87 -5.47 15.74
C GLU A 165 7.28 -4.96 14.43
N ALA A 166 7.66 -5.58 13.30
CA ALA A 166 7.17 -5.24 11.97
C ALA A 166 6.60 -6.50 11.28
N GLY A 167 5.31 -6.75 11.48
CA GLY A 167 4.57 -7.85 10.85
C GLY A 167 3.12 -7.47 10.57
N ILE A 168 2.53 -8.09 9.56
CA ILE A 168 1.09 -7.99 9.30
C ILE A 168 0.39 -8.81 10.39
N PRO A 169 -0.49 -8.23 11.23
CA PRO A 169 -1.00 -8.85 12.46
C PRO A 169 -2.09 -9.92 12.21
N PHE A 170 -1.93 -10.73 11.16
CA PHE A 170 -2.85 -11.77 10.75
C PHE A 170 -2.09 -13.08 10.51
N SER A 171 -2.79 -14.20 10.69
CA SER A 171 -2.35 -15.50 10.19
C SER A 171 -2.47 -15.53 8.66
N TRP A 172 -1.44 -16.03 7.96
CA TRP A 172 -1.50 -16.20 6.50
C TRP A 172 -2.65 -17.13 6.06
N PRO A 173 -2.83 -18.33 6.63
CA PRO A 173 -3.97 -19.20 6.32
C PRO A 173 -5.33 -18.49 6.43
N ASP A 174 -5.55 -17.72 7.51
CA ASP A 174 -6.84 -17.08 7.72
C ASP A 174 -7.05 -15.89 6.76
N TYR A 175 -5.97 -15.21 6.34
CA TYR A 175 -6.03 -14.16 5.32
C TYR A 175 -6.34 -14.72 3.92
N VAL A 176 -5.75 -15.85 3.55
CA VAL A 176 -6.05 -16.54 2.28
C VAL A 176 -7.49 -17.02 2.27
N GLU A 177 -7.96 -17.66 3.36
CA GLU A 177 -9.34 -18.12 3.52
C GLU A 177 -10.33 -16.97 3.29
N LEU A 178 -10.10 -15.83 3.96
CA LEU A 178 -10.91 -14.62 3.79
C LEU A 178 -10.90 -14.16 2.34
N THR A 179 -9.72 -13.94 1.77
CA THR A 179 -9.58 -13.30 0.45
C THR A 179 -10.14 -14.19 -0.67
N GLN A 180 -9.97 -15.51 -0.60
CA GLN A 180 -10.61 -16.45 -1.54
C GLN A 180 -12.14 -16.43 -1.42
N THR A 181 -12.66 -16.32 -0.19
CA THR A 181 -14.09 -16.24 0.06
C THR A 181 -14.68 -14.95 -0.50
N LEU A 182 -14.02 -13.82 -0.26
CA LEU A 182 -14.41 -12.51 -0.82
C LEU A 182 -14.27 -12.48 -2.35
N GLY A 183 -13.21 -13.07 -2.91
CA GLY A 183 -12.99 -13.16 -4.36
C GLY A 183 -14.15 -13.81 -5.11
N ARG A 184 -14.72 -14.87 -4.53
CA ARG A 184 -15.94 -15.52 -5.07
C ARG A 184 -17.18 -14.64 -5.00
N CYS A 185 -17.23 -13.69 -4.07
CA CYS A 185 -18.36 -12.77 -3.90
C CYS A 185 -18.34 -11.58 -4.88
N VAL A 186 -17.15 -11.17 -5.36
CA VAL A 186 -16.97 -9.90 -6.09
C VAL A 186 -16.81 -10.03 -7.59
N HIS A 187 -16.73 -11.26 -8.10
CA HIS A 187 -16.48 -11.50 -9.51
C HIS A 187 -17.65 -10.96 -10.36
N PRO A 188 -17.43 -10.04 -11.31
CA PRO A 188 -18.51 -9.31 -11.99
C PRO A 188 -19.44 -10.22 -12.82
N SER A 189 -18.92 -11.33 -13.34
CA SER A 189 -19.71 -12.30 -14.13
C SER A 189 -20.39 -13.40 -13.30
N LYS A 190 -20.17 -13.45 -11.98
CA LYS A 190 -20.73 -14.48 -11.11
C LYS A 190 -21.67 -13.84 -10.09
N ARG A 191 -22.86 -14.40 -9.90
CA ARG A 191 -23.67 -14.06 -8.72
C ARG A 191 -22.95 -14.61 -7.50
N GLY A 192 -22.15 -13.76 -6.85
CA GLY A 192 -21.41 -14.11 -5.66
C GLY A 192 -22.30 -14.70 -4.58
N ARG A 193 -21.88 -15.81 -3.98
CA ARG A 193 -22.56 -16.42 -2.82
C ARG A 193 -21.84 -15.98 -1.56
N ILE A 194 -22.53 -15.24 -0.70
CA ILE A 194 -22.04 -14.94 0.65
C ILE A 194 -21.91 -16.28 1.40
N PRO A 195 -20.76 -16.57 2.04
CA PRO A 195 -20.59 -17.79 2.81
C PRO A 195 -21.59 -17.84 3.98
N GLU A 196 -22.04 -19.05 4.36
CA GLU A 196 -22.91 -19.24 5.53
C GLU A 196 -22.19 -18.99 6.85
N GLY A 197 -20.86 -19.20 6.89
CA GLY A 197 -20.02 -18.97 8.05
C GLY A 197 -19.21 -17.69 7.93
N THR A 198 -18.97 -17.03 9.07
CA THR A 198 -18.09 -15.87 9.14
C THR A 198 -16.62 -16.33 9.12
N PRO A 199 -15.79 -15.86 8.17
CA PRO A 199 -14.36 -16.17 8.15
C PRO A 199 -13.68 -15.80 9.47
N LYS A 200 -12.71 -16.61 9.88
CA LYS A 200 -12.07 -16.48 11.21
C LYS A 200 -11.49 -15.09 11.49
N LEU A 201 -10.89 -14.44 10.50
CA LEU A 201 -10.37 -13.08 10.67
C LEU A 201 -11.46 -12.05 10.94
N LEU A 202 -12.60 -12.16 10.27
CA LEU A 202 -13.73 -11.26 10.51
C LEU A 202 -14.30 -11.52 11.91
N GLN A 203 -14.46 -12.79 12.28
CA GLN A 203 -14.91 -13.17 13.63
C GLN A 203 -13.96 -12.63 14.72
N ARG A 204 -12.64 -12.82 14.56
CA ARG A 204 -11.61 -12.32 15.50
C ARG A 204 -11.67 -10.80 15.66
N LEU A 205 -11.95 -10.09 14.58
CA LEU A 205 -12.02 -8.63 14.55
C LEU A 205 -13.41 -8.08 14.90
N GLY A 206 -14.38 -8.95 15.19
CA GLY A 206 -15.76 -8.59 15.51
C GLY A 206 -16.51 -7.95 14.34
N MET A 207 -16.19 -8.33 13.09
CA MET A 207 -16.82 -7.80 11.88
C MET A 207 -17.80 -8.83 11.28
N GLY A 208 -18.97 -8.35 10.85
CA GLY A 208 -19.94 -9.14 10.11
C GLY A 208 -19.49 -9.39 8.67
N THR A 209 -19.74 -10.59 8.13
CA THR A 209 -19.31 -10.93 6.76
C THR A 209 -20.08 -10.14 5.70
N GLU A 210 -21.40 -10.04 5.85
CA GLU A 210 -22.26 -9.32 4.91
C GLU A 210 -21.94 -7.83 4.88
N THR A 211 -21.82 -7.22 6.06
CA THR A 211 -21.49 -5.79 6.20
C THR A 211 -20.08 -5.50 5.69
N PHE A 212 -19.11 -6.37 5.95
CA PHE A 212 -17.76 -6.23 5.41
C PHE A 212 -17.78 -6.27 3.88
N ILE A 213 -18.44 -7.25 3.25
CA ILE A 213 -18.54 -7.35 1.78
C ILE A 213 -19.22 -6.12 1.19
N ALA A 214 -20.31 -5.64 1.80
CA ALA A 214 -21.08 -4.49 1.33
C ALA A 214 -20.27 -3.19 1.33
N HIS A 215 -19.29 -3.04 2.22
CA HIS A 215 -18.54 -1.79 2.40
C HIS A 215 -17.08 -1.86 1.92
N ALA A 216 -16.46 -3.04 1.88
CA ALA A 216 -15.04 -3.19 1.59
C ALA A 216 -14.65 -2.64 0.21
N PHE A 217 -15.54 -2.69 -0.78
CA PHE A 217 -15.24 -2.23 -2.15
C PHE A 217 -15.50 -0.74 -2.38
N ASP A 218 -16.17 -0.06 -1.45
CA ASP A 218 -16.35 1.39 -1.43
C ASP A 218 -15.50 2.07 -0.35
N LEU A 219 -14.55 1.33 0.23
CA LEU A 219 -13.72 1.74 1.37
C LEU A 219 -13.11 3.13 1.17
N PHE A 220 -12.33 3.32 0.10
CA PHE A 220 -11.62 4.59 -0.14
C PHE A 220 -12.51 5.78 -0.55
N HIS A 221 -13.81 5.55 -0.78
CA HIS A 221 -14.80 6.59 -1.09
C HIS A 221 -15.65 6.98 0.12
N SER A 222 -15.89 6.02 1.00
CA SER A 222 -16.74 6.17 2.18
C SER A 222 -16.05 6.94 3.32
N PHE A 223 -14.71 6.90 3.36
CA PHE A 223 -13.90 7.55 4.38
C PHE A 223 -13.27 8.87 3.90
N GLY A 224 -12.86 9.71 4.86
CA GLY A 224 -12.17 10.97 4.62
C GLY A 224 -10.66 10.80 4.50
N SER A 225 -9.93 11.33 5.49
CA SER A 225 -8.46 11.24 5.59
C SER A 225 -7.97 10.09 6.45
N ALA A 226 -8.88 9.28 7.01
CA ALA A 226 -8.54 8.12 7.83
C ALA A 226 -9.64 7.07 7.76
N ILE A 227 -9.26 5.81 7.88
CA ILE A 227 -10.11 4.61 7.93
C ILE A 227 -9.80 3.90 9.25
N GLY A 228 -10.83 3.51 9.98
CA GLY A 228 -10.71 2.79 11.23
C GLY A 228 -12.06 2.51 11.86
N ALA A 229 -12.05 1.65 12.86
CA ALA A 229 -13.16 1.40 13.75
C ALA A 229 -13.66 2.70 14.42
N PRO A 230 -14.91 2.74 14.90
CA PRO A 230 -15.50 3.95 15.48
C PRO A 230 -14.65 4.57 16.60
N ALA A 231 -14.08 3.74 17.49
CA ALA A 231 -13.22 4.19 18.58
C ALA A 231 -11.96 4.89 18.05
N SER A 232 -11.25 4.28 17.10
CA SER A 232 -10.04 4.82 16.48
C SER A 232 -10.29 6.17 15.80
N LEU A 233 -11.44 6.32 15.12
CA LEU A 233 -11.83 7.59 14.51
C LEU A 233 -12.17 8.68 15.54
N VAL A 234 -12.82 8.31 16.65
CA VAL A 234 -13.11 9.25 17.76
C VAL A 234 -11.81 9.71 18.42
N ASP A 235 -10.89 8.79 18.67
CA ASP A 235 -9.57 9.11 19.23
C ASP A 235 -8.77 10.04 18.31
N LEU A 236 -8.78 9.76 17.01
CA LEU A 236 -8.13 10.64 16.04
C LEU A 236 -8.79 12.02 15.98
N ALA A 237 -10.13 12.10 16.04
CA ALA A 237 -10.83 13.38 16.10
C ALA A 237 -10.42 14.20 17.32
N ALA A 238 -10.35 13.56 18.49
CA ALA A 238 -9.89 14.19 19.72
C ALA A 238 -8.45 14.71 19.61
N ARG A 239 -7.52 13.88 19.10
CA ARG A 239 -6.11 14.26 18.87
C ARG A 239 -5.97 15.42 17.87
N ARG A 240 -6.82 15.48 16.85
CA ARG A 240 -6.85 16.56 15.86
C ARG A 240 -7.69 17.77 16.28
N GLN A 241 -8.29 17.73 17.48
CA GLN A 241 -9.18 18.77 17.97
C GLN A 241 -10.32 19.10 16.99
N CYS A 242 -10.85 18.08 16.31
CA CYS A 242 -11.98 18.23 15.39
C CYS A 242 -13.24 17.54 15.94
N ARG A 243 -14.42 18.01 15.50
CA ARG A 243 -15.70 17.53 16.04
C ARG A 243 -16.07 16.11 15.59
N TYR A 244 -15.66 15.71 14.39
CA TYR A 244 -15.94 14.39 13.85
C TYR A 244 -15.00 14.02 12.69
N MET A 245 -14.82 12.72 12.45
CA MET A 245 -14.17 12.19 11.25
C MET A 245 -15.22 11.76 10.22
N ARG A 246 -14.98 12.09 8.94
CA ARG A 246 -15.78 11.57 7.83
C ARG A 246 -15.60 10.05 7.74
N GLY A 247 -16.71 9.33 7.57
CA GLY A 247 -16.74 7.86 7.50
C GLY A 247 -17.23 7.20 8.79
N ILE A 248 -17.56 7.96 9.85
CA ILE A 248 -17.98 7.38 11.14
C ILE A 248 -19.24 6.50 11.06
N ARG A 249 -20.15 6.77 10.12
CA ARG A 249 -21.33 5.92 9.89
C ARG A 249 -20.91 4.59 9.28
N THR A 250 -20.20 4.64 8.16
CA THR A 250 -19.60 3.45 7.53
C THR A 250 -18.75 2.64 8.50
N ALA A 251 -17.98 3.29 9.38
CA ALA A 251 -17.20 2.61 10.41
C ALA A 251 -18.07 1.84 11.40
N ARG A 252 -19.24 2.36 11.78
CA ARG A 252 -20.17 1.64 12.66
C ARG A 252 -20.82 0.45 11.94
N ASP A 253 -21.16 0.63 10.68
CA ASP A 253 -21.81 -0.43 9.89
C ASP A 253 -20.83 -1.56 9.54
N MET A 254 -19.59 -1.20 9.18
CA MET A 254 -18.57 -2.15 8.71
C MET A 254 -17.71 -2.75 9.83
N PHE A 255 -17.36 -1.95 10.83
CA PHE A 255 -16.42 -2.34 11.90
C PHE A 255 -17.09 -2.38 13.29
N GLY A 256 -18.39 -2.11 13.38
CA GLY A 256 -19.14 -2.27 14.61
C GLY A 256 -19.25 -3.75 14.96
N GLN A 257 -19.15 -4.07 16.25
CA GLN A 257 -19.40 -5.43 16.71
C GLN A 257 -20.89 -5.76 16.55
N ASP A 258 -21.18 -6.87 15.88
CA ASP A 258 -22.50 -7.49 15.95
C ASP A 258 -22.75 -7.93 17.39
N LEU A 259 -23.43 -7.09 18.17
CA LEU A 259 -23.91 -7.39 19.53
C LEU A 259 -24.93 -8.56 19.57
N LEU A 260 -25.23 -9.18 18.42
CA LEU A 260 -26.24 -10.23 18.27
C LEU A 260 -25.70 -11.67 18.38
N ALA A 261 -24.41 -11.88 18.65
CA ALA A 261 -23.84 -13.22 18.84
C ALA A 261 -23.66 -13.63 20.31
N ALA A 262 -24.15 -12.84 21.27
CA ALA A 262 -24.09 -13.12 22.70
C ALA A 262 -25.49 -13.17 23.33
N SER A 263 -26.30 -14.14 22.88
CA SER A 263 -27.55 -14.53 23.55
C SER A 263 -27.94 -15.95 23.18
#